data_AF-A0A3M8EHG2-F1
#
_entry.id   AF-A0A3M8EHG2-F1
#
_cell.length_a   1.000
_cell.length_b   1.000
_cell.length_c   1.000
_cell.angle_alpha   90.00
_cell.angle_beta   90.00
_cell.angle_gamma   90.00
#
_symmetry.space_group_name_H-M   'P 1'
#
loop_
_entity.id
_entity.type
_entity.pdbx_description
1 polymer ?
#
loop_
_entity_poly.entity_id
_entity_poly.type
_entity_poly.pdbx_seq_one_letter_code
_entity_poly.pdbx_strand_id
1 'polypeptide(L)'
;MAKLEFDQLLEAGAHFGHLKRKWNPAMAPYIFMERNGIHIIDLYKTIAKAEEAAAALRQIAKAGKKILFVATKKQAKPVVEEKAQSVNMPYVIERWPGGMLTNFPTIRKAVKKMGGIDKMIKDGTFDTLSKREKLQITRQRAKLEKMLGSIQDLTRLPSAIFVVDVMKEQIAVKEAERLGIPVFGIVDTNSDPSNIDFVIPANDDAAKAVDLILGFLCDSIKEGLDERKVEKADAAAAEEQDEEAPQRRERKSKAAKKERVKKEDTEAMKAAVVSKFAKDVEVDE
;
A
#
# COMPACT_ATOMS: atom_id res chain seq x y z
N MET A 1 15.24 -9.05 -4.86
CA MET A 1 15.70 -7.67 -4.75
C MET A 1 16.60 -7.32 -5.92
N ALA A 2 16.03 -6.62 -6.91
CA ALA A 2 16.83 -5.80 -7.81
C ALA A 2 17.63 -4.81 -6.95
N LYS A 3 18.93 -4.67 -7.17
CA LYS A 3 19.77 -3.72 -6.44
C LYS A 3 19.92 -2.44 -7.25
N LEU A 4 20.03 -1.31 -6.56
CA LEU A 4 20.47 -0.06 -7.17
C LEU A 4 21.99 -0.12 -7.35
N GLU A 5 22.44 -0.12 -8.59
CA GLU A 5 23.87 -0.10 -8.92
C GLU A 5 24.37 1.34 -9.05
N PHE A 6 25.61 1.58 -8.63
CA PHE A 6 26.24 2.90 -8.68
C PHE A 6 26.28 3.46 -10.10
N ASP A 7 26.68 2.63 -11.08
CA ASP A 7 26.83 3.04 -12.47
C ASP A 7 25.48 3.47 -13.07
N GLN A 8 24.39 2.79 -12.72
CA GLN A 8 23.05 3.16 -13.18
C GLN A 8 22.61 4.52 -12.64
N LEU A 9 22.87 4.80 -11.36
CA LEU A 9 22.59 6.11 -10.75
C LEU A 9 23.46 7.22 -11.35
N LEU A 10 24.72 6.90 -11.68
CA LEU A 10 25.64 7.81 -12.32
C LEU A 10 25.15 8.18 -13.73
N GLU A 11 24.81 7.19 -14.56
CA GLU A 11 24.28 7.37 -15.91
C GLU A 11 22.92 8.08 -15.93
N ALA A 12 22.08 7.82 -14.94
CA ALA A 12 20.78 8.48 -14.78
C ALA A 12 20.90 9.95 -14.35
N GLY A 13 22.10 10.40 -13.93
CA GLY A 13 22.36 11.78 -13.49
C GLY A 13 21.88 12.07 -12.06
N ALA A 14 21.73 11.04 -11.22
CA ALA A 14 21.26 11.17 -9.83
C ALA A 14 22.25 11.93 -8.93
N HIS A 15 23.52 11.99 -9.32
CA HIS A 15 24.62 12.60 -8.58
C HIS A 15 24.69 14.13 -8.72
N PHE A 16 24.01 14.71 -9.71
CA PHE A 16 24.02 16.17 -9.90
C PHE A 16 23.09 16.84 -8.91
N GLY A 17 23.63 17.70 -8.05
CA GLY A 17 22.83 18.61 -7.24
C GLY A 17 22.67 19.99 -7.89
N HIS A 18 22.36 20.98 -7.05
CA HIS A 18 22.19 22.37 -7.43
C HIS A 18 23.50 23.18 -7.31
N LEU A 19 23.43 24.44 -7.76
CA LEU A 19 24.50 25.43 -7.60
C LEU A 19 24.81 25.71 -6.13
N LYS A 20 26.08 25.93 -5.80
CA LYS A 20 26.56 26.26 -4.43
C LYS A 20 25.75 27.32 -3.70
N ARG A 21 25.38 28.40 -4.40
CA ARG A 21 24.60 29.52 -3.83
C ARG A 21 23.17 29.15 -3.40
N LYS A 22 22.64 28.02 -3.86
CA LYS A 22 21.28 27.54 -3.57
C LYS A 22 21.27 26.40 -2.54
N TRP A 23 22.44 25.96 -2.07
CA TRP A 23 22.54 24.79 -1.22
C TRP A 23 21.99 25.05 0.19
N ASN A 24 21.51 24.00 0.83
CA ASN A 24 21.15 23.98 2.24
C ASN A 24 22.32 23.35 3.03
N PRO A 25 22.88 24.04 4.05
CA PRO A 25 23.96 23.50 4.87
C PRO A 25 23.64 22.15 5.54
N ALA A 26 22.37 21.87 5.83
CA ALA A 26 21.95 20.59 6.42
C ALA A 26 22.18 19.40 5.48
N MET A 27 22.34 19.63 4.16
CA MET A 27 22.69 18.61 3.18
C MET A 27 24.20 18.30 3.11
N ALA A 28 25.05 19.01 3.86
CA ALA A 28 26.50 18.78 3.86
C ALA A 28 26.92 17.31 4.06
N PRO A 29 26.28 16.50 4.94
CA PRO A 29 26.64 15.10 5.11
C PRO A 29 26.41 14.24 3.86
N TYR A 30 25.54 14.64 2.95
CA TYR A 30 25.17 13.89 1.75
C TYR A 30 25.91 14.35 0.49
N ILE A 31 26.67 15.44 0.57
CA ILE A 31 27.42 16.00 -0.54
C ILE A 31 28.84 15.43 -0.54
N PHE A 32 29.26 14.90 -1.68
CA PHE A 32 30.59 14.34 -1.87
C PHE A 32 31.63 15.44 -2.13
N MET A 33 31.39 16.28 -3.13
CA MET A 33 32.30 17.37 -3.50
C MET A 33 31.58 18.47 -4.28
N GLU A 34 32.28 19.55 -4.61
CA GLU A 34 31.85 20.59 -5.52
C GLU A 34 32.69 20.54 -6.80
N ARG A 35 32.07 20.60 -7.98
CA ARG A 35 32.76 20.70 -9.27
C ARG A 35 32.07 21.72 -10.14
N ASN A 36 32.83 22.70 -10.67
CA ASN A 36 32.32 23.77 -11.54
C ASN A 36 31.12 24.54 -10.92
N GLY A 37 31.11 24.73 -9.59
CA GLY A 37 30.05 25.44 -8.88
C GLY A 37 28.76 24.64 -8.64
N ILE A 38 28.73 23.34 -8.99
CA ILE A 38 27.63 22.41 -8.75
C ILE A 38 28.05 21.42 -7.65
N HIS A 39 27.15 21.17 -6.70
CA HIS A 39 27.36 20.12 -5.70
C HIS A 39 27.11 18.74 -6.29
N ILE A 40 28.01 17.81 -6.00
CA ILE A 40 27.89 16.40 -6.38
C ILE A 40 27.44 15.62 -5.14
N ILE A 41 26.32 14.92 -5.27
CA ILE A 41 25.74 14.07 -4.22
C ILE A 41 26.51 12.74 -4.16
N ASP A 42 26.73 12.25 -2.94
CA ASP A 42 27.37 10.97 -2.68
C ASP A 42 26.42 9.80 -2.97
N LEU A 43 26.61 9.14 -4.12
CA LEU A 43 25.75 8.03 -4.55
C LEU A 43 25.83 6.79 -3.66
N TYR A 44 26.94 6.57 -2.93
CA TYR A 44 27.00 5.45 -1.98
C TYR A 44 26.02 5.66 -0.84
N LYS A 45 25.88 6.91 -0.37
CA LYS A 45 24.86 7.28 0.61
C LYS A 45 23.47 7.18 0.02
N THR A 46 23.28 7.56 -1.25
CA THR A 46 22.00 7.37 -1.97
C THR A 46 21.56 5.91 -1.95
N ILE A 47 22.45 4.98 -2.31
CA ILE A 47 22.14 3.54 -2.35
C ILE A 47 21.78 3.05 -0.94
N ALA A 48 22.63 3.31 0.06
CA ALA A 48 22.39 2.87 1.43
C ALA A 48 21.05 3.40 1.99
N LYS A 49 20.73 4.67 1.72
CA LYS A 49 19.49 5.28 2.18
C LYS A 49 18.26 4.84 1.39
N ALA A 50 18.41 4.58 0.09
CA ALA A 50 17.35 4.01 -0.72
C ALA A 50 17.00 2.59 -0.26
N GLU A 51 17.99 1.77 0.11
CA GLU A 51 17.77 0.43 0.68
C GLU A 51 17.05 0.49 2.03
N GLU A 52 17.44 1.41 2.91
CA GLU A 52 16.77 1.66 4.19
C GLU A 52 15.29 2.05 3.98
N ALA A 53 15.03 2.99 3.06
CA ALA A 53 13.69 3.40 2.68
C ALA A 53 12.87 2.25 2.06
N ALA A 54 13.48 1.47 1.17
CA ALA A 54 12.85 0.33 0.51
C ALA A 54 12.40 -0.75 1.52
N ALA A 55 13.27 -1.06 2.50
CA ALA A 55 12.95 -2.02 3.56
C ALA A 55 11.76 -1.55 4.38
N ALA A 56 11.72 -0.27 4.79
CA ALA A 56 10.61 0.29 5.54
C ALA A 56 9.30 0.32 4.72
N LEU A 57 9.35 0.72 3.44
CA LEU A 57 8.18 0.75 2.55
C LEU A 57 7.62 -0.66 2.29
N ARG A 58 8.49 -1.67 2.14
CA ARG A 58 8.09 -3.08 2.05
C ARG A 58 7.28 -3.51 3.26
N GLN A 59 7.74 -3.18 4.48
CA GLN A 59 7.02 -3.53 5.71
C GLN A 59 5.64 -2.85 5.79
N ILE A 60 5.55 -1.58 5.38
CA ILE A 60 4.28 -0.84 5.34
C ILE A 60 3.31 -1.47 4.32
N ALA A 61 3.81 -1.84 3.15
CA ALA A 61 3.05 -2.51 2.11
C ALA A 61 2.58 -3.91 2.54
N LYS A 62 3.45 -4.68 3.21
CA LYS A 62 3.14 -5.99 3.80
C LYS A 62 2.03 -5.90 4.86
N ALA A 63 2.07 -4.88 5.71
CA ALA A 63 0.97 -4.59 6.64
C ALA A 63 -0.34 -4.20 5.94
N GLY A 64 -0.31 -3.95 4.63
CA GLY A 64 -1.47 -3.63 3.84
C GLY A 64 -1.91 -2.18 3.89
N LYS A 65 -1.02 -1.31 4.38
CA LYS A 65 -1.27 0.10 4.51
C LYS A 65 -0.98 0.80 3.17
N LYS A 66 -1.64 1.93 2.94
CA LYS A 66 -1.47 2.71 1.71
C LYS A 66 -0.35 3.75 1.89
N ILE A 67 0.49 3.86 0.87
CA ILE A 67 1.57 4.83 0.75
C ILE A 67 1.13 5.86 -0.29
N LEU A 68 1.20 7.15 0.04
CA LEU A 68 0.80 8.23 -0.87
C LEU A 68 2.04 8.82 -1.55
N PHE A 69 2.11 8.72 -2.87
CA PHE A 69 3.17 9.37 -3.65
C PHE A 69 2.81 10.81 -3.98
N VAL A 70 3.75 11.75 -3.87
CA VAL A 70 3.50 13.19 -4.06
C VAL A 70 4.62 13.80 -4.91
N ALA A 71 4.26 14.43 -6.03
CA ALA A 71 5.21 15.10 -6.90
C ALA A 71 4.53 16.10 -7.86
N THR A 72 4.68 17.41 -7.66
CA THR A 72 4.13 18.41 -8.61
C THR A 72 5.14 18.90 -9.66
N LYS A 73 6.38 18.40 -9.59
CA LYS A 73 7.47 18.73 -10.52
C LYS A 73 7.20 18.14 -11.90
N LYS A 74 7.33 18.96 -12.96
CA LYS A 74 6.91 18.60 -14.34
C LYS A 74 7.59 17.31 -14.83
N GLN A 75 8.86 17.15 -14.49
CA GLN A 75 9.71 16.01 -14.85
C GLN A 75 9.28 14.72 -14.12
N ALA A 76 8.78 14.85 -12.89
CA ALA A 76 8.41 13.72 -12.03
C ALA A 76 6.95 13.27 -12.22
N LYS A 77 6.05 14.13 -12.71
CA LYS A 77 4.61 13.79 -12.87
C LYS A 77 4.36 12.46 -13.62
N PRO A 78 4.85 12.27 -14.86
CA PRO A 78 4.55 11.05 -15.62
C PRO A 78 5.16 9.81 -14.95
N VAL A 79 6.37 9.95 -14.41
CA VAL A 79 7.09 8.87 -13.73
C VAL A 79 6.33 8.40 -12.49
N VAL A 80 5.94 9.34 -11.63
CA VAL A 80 5.24 9.02 -10.38
C VAL A 80 3.86 8.41 -10.64
N GLU A 81 3.14 8.92 -11.64
CA GLU A 81 1.86 8.36 -12.06
C GLU A 81 2.00 6.91 -12.54
N GLU A 82 2.92 6.64 -13.47
CA GLU A 82 3.15 5.29 -14.01
C GLU A 82 3.56 4.30 -12.91
N LYS A 83 4.54 4.67 -12.07
CA LYS A 83 5.05 3.78 -11.02
C LYS A 83 4.02 3.54 -9.93
N ALA A 84 3.32 4.57 -9.45
CA ALA A 84 2.31 4.40 -8.41
C ALA A 84 1.11 3.57 -8.90
N GLN A 85 0.69 3.74 -10.16
CA GLN A 85 -0.34 2.91 -10.78
C GLN A 85 0.09 1.44 -10.88
N SER A 86 1.36 1.17 -11.20
CA SER A 86 1.88 -0.20 -11.30
C SER A 86 1.77 -1.01 -10.01
N VAL A 87 1.81 -0.34 -8.85
CA VAL A 87 1.68 -0.93 -7.51
C VAL A 87 0.31 -0.67 -6.85
N ASN A 88 -0.62 -0.07 -7.58
CA ASN A 88 -1.96 0.30 -7.08
C ASN A 88 -1.94 1.10 -5.75
N MET A 89 -1.05 2.10 -5.71
CA MET A 89 -0.92 3.05 -4.61
C MET A 89 -1.41 4.44 -5.02
N PRO A 90 -2.00 5.20 -4.07
CA PRO A 90 -2.49 6.55 -4.36
C PRO A 90 -1.33 7.52 -4.65
N TYR A 91 -1.56 8.51 -5.52
CA TYR A 91 -0.55 9.49 -5.91
C TYR A 91 -1.13 10.90 -6.12
N VAL A 92 -0.36 11.96 -5.94
CA VAL A 92 -0.78 13.34 -6.20
C VAL A 92 0.29 14.01 -7.05
N ILE A 93 -0.02 14.20 -8.34
CA ILE A 93 0.93 14.76 -9.31
C ILE A 93 0.64 16.21 -9.72
N GLU A 94 -0.55 16.74 -9.41
CA GLU A 94 -0.95 18.04 -9.92
C GLU A 94 -0.62 19.19 -8.99
N ARG A 95 -1.51 19.48 -8.04
CA ARG A 95 -1.30 20.50 -7.03
C ARG A 95 -1.72 19.93 -5.70
N TRP A 96 -0.86 20.04 -4.70
CA TRP A 96 -1.22 19.75 -3.32
C TRP A 96 -2.20 20.80 -2.78
N PRO A 97 -3.48 20.46 -2.50
CA PRO A 97 -4.37 21.35 -1.81
C PRO A 97 -3.98 21.40 -0.33
N GLY A 98 -3.74 22.59 0.22
CA GLY A 98 -3.48 22.73 1.65
C GLY A 98 -4.65 22.19 2.47
N GLY A 99 -4.35 21.45 3.53
CA GLY A 99 -5.36 20.73 4.32
C GLY A 99 -5.65 19.32 3.80
N MET A 100 -4.83 18.78 2.88
CA MET A 100 -5.12 17.48 2.29
C MET A 100 -5.11 16.34 3.31
N LEU A 101 -4.12 16.35 4.20
CA LEU A 101 -4.00 15.36 5.27
C LEU A 101 -4.63 15.91 6.56
N THR A 102 -4.35 17.17 6.89
CA THR A 102 -4.80 17.79 8.15
C THR A 102 -6.31 18.06 8.20
N ASN A 103 -6.95 18.27 7.05
CA ASN A 103 -8.41 18.42 6.92
C ASN A 103 -9.01 17.36 5.98
N PHE A 104 -8.59 16.11 6.18
CA PHE A 104 -9.03 14.96 5.38
C PHE A 104 -10.56 14.78 5.28
N PRO A 105 -11.38 15.05 6.32
CA PRO A 105 -12.83 14.98 6.20
C PRO A 105 -13.41 15.90 5.11
N THR A 106 -12.80 17.07 4.89
CA THR A 106 -13.24 18.01 3.85
C THR A 106 -12.83 17.52 2.45
N ILE A 107 -11.61 16.99 2.32
CA ILE A 107 -11.15 16.36 1.06
C ILE A 107 -12.04 15.19 0.68
N ARG A 108 -12.41 14.34 1.65
CA ARG A 108 -13.31 13.22 1.41
C ARG A 108 -14.69 13.67 0.90
N LYS A 109 -15.19 14.84 1.34
CA LYS A 109 -16.43 15.42 0.78
C LYS A 109 -16.27 15.80 -0.69
N ALA A 110 -15.11 16.32 -1.10
CA ALA A 110 -14.82 16.62 -2.50
C ALA A 110 -14.73 15.35 -3.36
N VAL A 111 -14.07 14.30 -2.85
CA VAL A 111 -14.03 12.98 -3.49
C VAL A 111 -15.42 12.36 -3.60
N LYS A 112 -16.24 12.44 -2.54
CA LYS A 112 -17.63 11.97 -2.57
C LYS A 112 -18.47 12.72 -3.60
N LYS A 113 -18.22 14.02 -3.79
CA LYS A 113 -18.89 14.83 -4.82
C LYS A 113 -18.55 14.33 -6.23
N MET A 114 -17.30 13.91 -6.47
CA MET A 114 -16.88 13.30 -7.74
C MET A 114 -17.67 12.02 -8.02
N GLY A 115 -17.69 11.08 -7.07
CA GLY A 115 -18.49 9.85 -7.21
C GLY A 115 -20.00 10.09 -7.33
N GLY A 116 -20.52 11.16 -6.73
CA GLY A 116 -21.89 11.61 -6.92
C GLY A 116 -22.20 12.07 -8.35
N ILE A 117 -21.24 12.74 -9.00
CA ILE A 117 -21.36 13.11 -10.41
C ILE A 117 -21.33 11.87 -11.30
N ASP A 118 -20.43 10.91 -11.04
CA ASP A 118 -20.38 9.66 -11.80
C ASP A 118 -21.68 8.86 -11.67
N LYS A 119 -22.28 8.85 -10.48
CA LYS A 119 -23.59 8.23 -10.26
C LYS A 119 -24.69 8.95 -11.04
N MET A 120 -24.73 10.27 -11.02
CA MET A 120 -25.71 11.07 -11.79
C MET A 120 -25.63 10.82 -13.30
N ILE A 121 -24.40 10.61 -13.82
CA ILE A 121 -24.17 10.24 -15.22
C ILE A 121 -24.72 8.84 -15.51
N LYS A 122 -24.47 7.87 -14.62
CA LYS A 122 -24.96 6.48 -14.76
C LYS A 122 -26.48 6.36 -14.64
N ASP A 123 -27.09 7.13 -13.74
CA ASP A 123 -28.53 7.10 -13.44
C ASP A 123 -29.36 7.90 -14.46
N GLY A 124 -28.75 8.53 -15.48
CA GLY A 124 -29.42 9.31 -16.52
C GLY A 124 -29.98 10.67 -16.09
N THR A 125 -29.90 11.01 -14.80
CA THR A 125 -30.30 12.33 -14.27
C THR A 125 -29.44 13.45 -14.84
N PHE A 126 -28.20 13.14 -15.25
CA PHE A 126 -27.35 14.11 -15.93
C PHE A 126 -28.01 14.64 -17.21
N ASP A 127 -28.82 13.82 -17.89
CA ASP A 127 -29.37 14.19 -19.19
C ASP A 127 -30.53 15.18 -19.16
N THR A 128 -31.21 15.27 -18.02
CA THR A 128 -32.32 16.21 -17.79
C THR A 128 -31.84 17.64 -17.54
N LEU A 129 -30.54 17.85 -17.36
CA LEU A 129 -29.95 19.15 -17.05
C LEU A 129 -29.82 20.03 -18.30
N SER A 130 -29.79 21.35 -18.09
CA SER A 130 -29.54 22.29 -19.18
C SER A 130 -28.12 22.15 -19.73
N LYS A 131 -27.90 22.53 -21.01
CA LYS A 131 -26.57 22.48 -21.65
C LYS A 131 -25.49 23.22 -20.84
N ARG A 132 -25.87 24.33 -20.19
CA ARG A 132 -24.98 25.14 -19.34
C ARG A 132 -24.57 24.38 -18.08
N GLU A 133 -25.52 23.74 -17.40
CA GLU A 133 -25.27 22.95 -16.19
C GLU A 133 -24.45 21.70 -16.51
N LYS A 134 -24.79 20.98 -17.59
CA LYS A 134 -23.98 19.86 -18.10
C LYS A 134 -22.52 20.27 -18.27
N LEU A 135 -22.26 21.40 -18.93
CA LEU A 135 -20.90 21.90 -19.14
C LEU A 135 -20.18 22.21 -17.81
N GLN A 136 -20.87 22.84 -16.85
CA GLN A 136 -20.29 23.15 -15.54
C GLN A 136 -19.94 21.89 -14.74
N ILE A 137 -20.84 20.91 -14.72
CA ILE A 137 -20.63 19.63 -14.03
C ILE A 137 -19.50 18.85 -14.69
N THR A 138 -19.45 18.78 -16.02
CA THR A 138 -18.36 18.11 -16.75
C THR A 138 -17.01 18.75 -16.44
N ARG A 139 -16.92 20.10 -16.43
CA ARG A 139 -15.70 20.81 -16.04
C ARG A 139 -15.31 20.56 -14.59
N GLN A 140 -16.29 20.52 -13.68
CA GLN A 140 -16.06 20.22 -12.27
C GLN A 140 -15.55 18.79 -12.08
N ARG A 141 -16.15 17.80 -12.75
CA ARG A 141 -15.72 16.40 -12.75
C ARG A 141 -14.29 16.26 -13.26
N ALA A 142 -13.99 16.81 -14.44
CA ALA A 142 -12.65 16.74 -15.02
C ALA A 142 -11.58 17.38 -14.12
N LYS A 143 -11.92 18.48 -13.44
CA LYS A 143 -11.02 19.12 -12.47
C LYS A 143 -10.81 18.24 -11.22
N LEU A 144 -11.87 17.64 -10.68
CA LEU A 144 -11.79 16.76 -9.52
C LEU A 144 -11.00 15.50 -9.84
N GLU A 145 -11.27 14.86 -10.97
CA GLU A 145 -10.57 13.67 -11.44
C GLU A 145 -9.06 13.91 -11.56
N LYS A 146 -8.70 14.99 -12.25
CA LYS A 146 -7.30 15.38 -12.44
C LYS A 146 -6.56 15.66 -11.12
N MET A 147 -7.25 16.14 -10.08
CA MET A 147 -6.62 16.49 -8.81
C MET A 147 -6.67 15.39 -7.76
N LEU A 148 -7.75 14.62 -7.71
CA LEU A 148 -8.09 13.71 -6.61
C LEU A 148 -8.53 12.31 -7.09
N GLY A 149 -8.46 12.00 -8.39
CA GLY A 149 -8.91 10.71 -8.94
C GLY A 149 -8.20 9.52 -8.29
N SER A 150 -6.88 9.60 -8.17
CA SER A 150 -6.03 8.58 -7.54
C SER A 150 -6.29 8.34 -6.04
N ILE A 151 -6.92 9.29 -5.34
CA ILE A 151 -7.26 9.16 -3.91
C ILE A 151 -8.74 8.81 -3.71
N GLN A 152 -9.46 8.48 -4.78
CA GLN A 152 -10.88 8.14 -4.72
C GLN A 152 -11.15 6.98 -3.76
N ASP A 153 -10.29 5.96 -3.79
CA ASP A 153 -10.40 4.77 -2.96
C ASP A 153 -9.82 4.95 -1.55
N LEU A 154 -9.28 6.14 -1.24
CA LEU A 154 -8.65 6.43 0.03
C LEU A 154 -9.70 6.69 1.12
N THR A 155 -10.00 5.66 1.91
CA THR A 155 -10.96 5.77 3.02
C THR A 155 -10.35 6.34 4.30
N ARG A 156 -9.06 6.10 4.56
CA ARG A 156 -8.32 6.51 5.76
C ARG A 156 -7.07 7.27 5.36
N LEU A 157 -6.47 7.99 6.30
CA LEU A 157 -5.18 8.65 6.06
C LEU A 157 -4.12 7.63 5.60
N PRO A 158 -3.21 8.01 4.70
CA PRO A 158 -2.10 7.16 4.32
C PRO A 158 -1.20 6.93 5.53
N SER A 159 -0.53 5.78 5.58
CA SER A 159 0.39 5.46 6.68
C SER A 159 1.82 5.91 6.44
N ALA A 160 2.14 6.33 5.21
CA ALA A 160 3.38 6.97 4.84
C ALA A 160 3.14 7.83 3.60
N ILE A 161 3.99 8.85 3.44
CA ILE A 161 4.04 9.63 2.20
C ILE A 161 5.43 9.50 1.57
N PHE A 162 5.48 9.45 0.24
CA PHE A 162 6.71 9.52 -0.53
C PHE A 162 6.70 10.79 -1.37
N VAL A 163 7.70 11.65 -1.19
CA VAL A 163 7.76 13.00 -1.77
C VAL A 163 8.93 13.12 -2.74
N VAL A 164 8.67 13.62 -3.94
CA VAL A 164 9.72 14.03 -4.90
C VAL A 164 9.82 15.55 -4.88
N ASP A 165 11.02 16.07 -4.55
CA ASP A 165 11.30 17.50 -4.33
C ASP A 165 10.61 18.07 -3.08
N VAL A 166 11.30 17.97 -1.94
CA VAL A 166 10.82 18.41 -0.62
C VAL A 166 10.64 19.92 -0.55
N MET A 167 11.52 20.68 -1.20
CA MET A 167 11.41 22.14 -1.24
C MET A 167 10.10 22.58 -1.92
N LYS A 168 9.70 21.87 -2.99
CA LYS A 168 8.46 22.16 -3.69
C LYS A 168 7.22 21.66 -2.96
N GLU A 169 7.29 20.47 -2.35
CA GLU A 169 6.18 19.85 -1.63
C GLU A 169 6.19 20.09 -0.11
N GLN A 170 6.78 21.20 0.34
CA GLN A 170 6.91 21.54 1.77
C GLN A 170 5.57 21.52 2.54
N ILE A 171 4.44 21.79 1.87
CA ILE A 171 3.12 21.78 2.51
C ILE A 171 2.73 20.34 2.86
N ALA A 172 2.98 19.39 1.95
CA ALA A 172 2.70 17.97 2.18
C ALA A 172 3.55 17.44 3.35
N VAL A 173 4.84 17.79 3.37
CA VAL A 173 5.79 17.39 4.42
C VAL A 173 5.35 17.94 5.78
N LYS A 174 5.06 19.24 5.88
CA LYS A 174 4.59 19.88 7.13
C LYS A 174 3.27 19.30 7.63
N GLU A 175 2.35 18.97 6.73
CA GLU A 175 1.09 18.33 7.11
C GLU A 175 1.29 16.91 7.63
N ALA A 176 2.18 16.14 7.01
CA ALA A 176 2.52 14.78 7.45
C ALA A 176 3.25 14.78 8.80
N GLU A 177 4.23 15.66 8.97
CA GLU A 177 4.96 15.87 10.23
C GLU A 177 4.00 16.19 11.38
N ARG A 178 3.06 17.12 11.16
CA ARG A 178 2.06 17.50 12.18
C ARG A 178 1.15 16.33 12.60
N LEU A 179 0.93 15.36 11.71
CA LEU A 179 0.09 14.19 11.96
C LEU A 179 0.90 12.96 12.41
N GLY A 180 2.23 13.05 12.48
CA GLY A 180 3.11 11.92 12.77
C GLY A 180 3.09 10.84 11.67
N ILE A 181 2.82 11.23 10.42
CA ILE A 181 2.88 10.31 9.28
C ILE A 181 4.34 10.30 8.78
N PRO A 182 4.99 9.14 8.70
CA PRO A 182 6.38 9.06 8.26
C PRO A 182 6.55 9.54 6.81
N VAL A 183 7.58 10.34 6.60
CA VAL A 183 7.92 11.00 5.34
C VAL A 183 9.15 10.36 4.73
N PHE A 184 8.99 9.85 3.52
CA PHE A 184 10.05 9.38 2.65
C PHE A 184 10.22 10.40 1.55
N GLY A 185 11.45 10.68 1.11
CA GLY A 185 11.59 11.59 -0.01
C GLY A 185 12.95 11.64 -0.67
N ILE A 186 12.92 12.06 -1.94
CA ILE A 186 14.11 12.42 -2.70
C ILE A 186 14.49 13.85 -2.31
N VAL A 187 15.72 14.02 -1.84
CA VAL A 187 16.23 15.28 -1.30
C VAL A 187 17.44 15.71 -2.10
N ASP A 188 17.30 16.82 -2.82
CA ASP A 188 18.43 17.50 -3.45
C ASP A 188 19.08 18.47 -2.46
N THR A 189 20.30 18.88 -2.79
CA THR A 189 21.19 19.81 -2.10
C THR A 189 20.58 21.13 -1.66
N ASN A 190 19.48 21.61 -2.23
CA ASN A 190 18.77 22.83 -1.82
C ASN A 190 17.68 22.59 -0.76
N SER A 191 17.29 21.34 -0.54
CA SER A 191 16.21 20.96 0.36
C SER A 191 16.72 20.73 1.79
N ASP A 192 15.85 20.87 2.78
CA ASP A 192 16.16 20.56 4.18
C ASP A 192 15.82 19.09 4.47
N PRO A 193 16.80 18.24 4.85
CA PRO A 193 16.56 16.85 5.18
C PRO A 193 15.94 16.65 6.58
N SER A 194 15.87 17.69 7.43
CA SER A 194 15.53 17.54 8.85
C SER A 194 14.10 17.05 9.11
N ASN A 195 13.15 17.39 8.23
CA ASN A 195 11.73 17.05 8.40
C ASN A 195 11.35 15.78 7.62
N ILE A 196 12.32 14.92 7.34
CA ILE A 196 12.15 13.71 6.53
C ILE A 196 12.75 12.54 7.31
N ASP A 197 11.91 11.53 7.57
CA ASP A 197 12.34 10.36 8.32
C ASP A 197 13.29 9.48 7.50
N PHE A 198 13.00 9.32 6.20
CA PHE A 198 13.79 8.52 5.27
C PHE A 198 14.26 9.37 4.09
N VAL A 199 15.46 9.93 4.24
CA VAL A 199 16.12 10.82 3.27
C VAL A 199 16.81 10.00 2.18
N ILE A 200 16.40 10.14 0.93
CA ILE A 200 17.12 9.59 -0.23
C ILE A 200 17.82 10.75 -0.94
N PRO A 201 19.14 10.96 -0.74
CA PRO A 201 19.84 12.07 -1.35
C PRO A 201 20.02 11.81 -2.85
N ALA A 202 19.37 12.56 -3.73
CA ALA A 202 19.53 12.42 -5.18
C ALA A 202 18.97 13.64 -5.92
N ASN A 203 19.33 13.74 -7.20
CA ASN A 203 18.80 14.72 -8.13
C ASN A 203 17.29 14.50 -8.37
N ASP A 204 16.48 15.50 -8.09
CA ASP A 204 15.03 15.49 -8.33
C ASP A 204 14.62 16.18 -9.65
N ASP A 205 15.54 16.85 -10.36
CA ASP A 205 15.33 17.45 -11.68
C ASP A 205 15.47 16.42 -12.82
N ALA A 206 16.27 15.37 -12.61
CA ALA A 206 16.49 14.33 -13.61
C ALA A 206 15.37 13.27 -13.58
N ALA A 207 14.50 13.28 -14.59
CA ALA A 207 13.41 12.32 -14.71
C ALA A 207 13.90 10.85 -14.68
N LYS A 208 15.04 10.55 -15.30
CA LYS A 208 15.65 9.22 -15.29
C LYS A 208 16.11 8.78 -13.90
N ALA A 209 16.67 9.70 -13.10
CA ALA A 209 17.09 9.41 -11.74
C ALA A 209 15.87 9.12 -10.84
N VAL A 210 14.83 9.96 -10.95
CA VAL A 210 13.57 9.75 -10.23
C VAL A 210 12.91 8.43 -10.63
N ASP A 211 12.89 8.09 -11.92
CA ASP A 211 12.34 6.83 -12.44
C ASP A 211 13.07 5.60 -11.89
N LEU A 212 14.41 5.65 -11.90
CA LEU A 212 15.24 4.54 -11.41
C LEU A 212 15.05 4.31 -9.91
N ILE A 213 15.07 5.38 -9.10
CA ILE A 213 14.85 5.30 -7.66
C ILE A 213 13.42 4.82 -7.36
N LEU A 214 12.40 5.42 -7.98
CA LEU A 214 11.01 5.02 -7.76
C LEU A 214 10.73 3.59 -8.23
N GLY A 215 11.34 3.16 -9.34
CA GLY A 215 11.24 1.79 -9.83
C GLY A 215 11.70 0.79 -8.78
N PHE A 216 12.91 0.99 -8.24
CA PHE A 216 13.46 0.15 -7.16
C PHE A 216 12.56 0.11 -5.91
N LEU A 217 12.03 1.27 -5.49
CA LEU A 217 11.12 1.35 -4.33
C LEU A 217 9.78 0.67 -4.61
N CYS A 218 9.22 0.85 -5.81
CA CYS A 218 7.96 0.22 -6.20
C CYS A 218 8.09 -1.29 -6.33
N ASP A 219 9.21 -1.80 -6.83
CA ASP A 219 9.50 -3.24 -6.84
C ASP A 219 9.52 -3.81 -5.42
N SER A 220 10.12 -3.08 -4.47
CA SER A 220 10.14 -3.46 -3.06
C SER A 220 8.74 -3.43 -2.41
N ILE A 221 7.91 -2.45 -2.77
CA ILE A 221 6.51 -2.37 -2.35
C ILE A 221 5.71 -3.54 -2.92
N LYS A 222 5.92 -3.88 -4.20
CA LYS A 222 5.26 -4.99 -4.89
C LYS A 222 5.62 -6.32 -4.23
N GLU A 223 6.90 -6.55 -3.94
CA GLU A 223 7.35 -7.71 -3.17
C GLU A 223 6.60 -7.80 -1.82
N GLY A 224 6.51 -6.69 -1.08
CA GLY A 224 5.75 -6.66 0.20
C GLY A 224 4.24 -6.93 0.05
N LEU A 225 3.63 -6.46 -1.03
CA LEU A 225 2.21 -6.76 -1.34
C LEU A 225 2.00 -8.23 -1.70
N ASP A 226 2.93 -8.84 -2.42
CA ASP A 226 2.85 -10.24 -2.83
C ASP A 226 3.10 -11.18 -1.64
N GLU A 227 4.04 -10.87 -0.76
CA GLU A 227 4.22 -11.57 0.53
C GLU A 227 2.93 -11.57 1.35
N ARG A 228 2.25 -10.43 1.42
CA ARG A 228 0.98 -10.32 2.14
C ARG A 228 -0.11 -11.20 1.52
N LYS A 229 -0.15 -11.34 0.19
CA LYS A 229 -1.14 -12.20 -0.47
C LYS A 229 -0.91 -13.66 -0.12
N VAL A 230 0.36 -14.09 -0.10
CA VAL A 230 0.75 -15.44 0.31
C VAL A 230 0.38 -15.69 1.76
N GLU A 231 0.76 -14.80 2.69
CA GLU A 231 0.42 -14.93 4.12
C GLU A 231 -1.08 -14.98 4.37
N LYS A 232 -1.88 -14.23 3.60
CA LYS A 232 -3.34 -14.30 3.68
C LYS A 232 -3.92 -15.59 3.12
N ALA A 233 -3.35 -16.13 2.04
CA ALA A 233 -3.78 -17.39 1.47
C ALA A 233 -3.45 -18.55 2.42
N ASP A 234 -2.27 -18.52 3.04
CA ASP A 234 -1.85 -19.52 4.02
C ASP A 234 -2.69 -19.43 5.30
N ALA A 235 -3.01 -18.22 5.77
CA ALA A 235 -3.90 -18.02 6.92
C ALA A 235 -5.32 -18.52 6.63
N ALA A 236 -5.86 -18.25 5.43
CA ALA A 236 -7.17 -18.74 5.03
C ALA A 236 -7.20 -20.28 4.90
N ALA A 237 -6.13 -20.88 4.38
CA ALA A 237 -5.99 -22.33 4.29
C ALA A 237 -5.81 -22.98 5.68
N ALA A 238 -5.13 -22.30 6.62
CA ALA A 238 -5.00 -22.75 8.00
C ALA A 238 -6.33 -22.64 8.76
N GLU A 239 -7.10 -21.56 8.56
CA GLU A 239 -8.45 -21.41 9.12
C GLU A 239 -9.43 -22.47 8.55
N GLU A 240 -9.36 -22.80 7.26
CA GLU A 240 -10.15 -23.90 6.68
C GLU A 240 -9.76 -25.27 7.26
N GLN A 241 -8.47 -25.52 7.53
CA GLN A 241 -8.01 -26.75 8.19
C GLN A 241 -8.39 -26.81 9.67
N ASP A 242 -8.36 -25.68 10.38
CA ASP A 242 -8.79 -25.56 11.77
C ASP A 242 -10.32 -25.55 11.93
N GLU A 243 -11.11 -25.22 10.91
CA GLU A 243 -12.56 -25.45 10.89
C GLU A 243 -12.92 -26.90 10.51
N GLU A 244 -12.14 -27.56 9.64
CA GLU A 244 -12.31 -28.98 9.35
C GLU A 244 -11.91 -29.89 10.53
N ALA A 245 -10.94 -29.50 11.35
CA ALA A 245 -10.48 -30.27 12.52
C ALA A 245 -11.58 -30.55 13.59
N PRO A 246 -12.38 -29.57 14.05
CA PRO A 246 -13.49 -29.78 14.97
C PRO A 246 -14.65 -30.52 14.29
N GLN A 247 -14.96 -30.25 13.01
CA GLN A 247 -15.99 -30.99 12.27
C GLN A 247 -15.62 -32.47 12.08
N ARG A 248 -14.33 -32.78 11.84
CA ARG A 248 -13.82 -34.15 11.74
C ARG A 248 -13.77 -34.85 13.09
N ARG A 249 -13.49 -34.13 14.19
CA ARG A 249 -13.60 -34.64 15.58
C ARG A 249 -15.05 -34.88 16.00
N GLU A 250 -15.98 -34.02 15.64
CA GLU A 250 -17.42 -34.22 15.88
C GLU A 250 -17.98 -35.40 15.06
N ARG A 251 -17.59 -35.54 13.79
CA ARG A 251 -17.98 -36.69 12.96
C ARG A 251 -17.41 -38.00 13.51
N LYS A 252 -16.14 -38.02 13.95
CA LYS A 252 -15.53 -39.21 14.59
C LYS A 252 -16.17 -39.57 15.93
N SER A 253 -16.51 -38.58 16.77
CA SER A 253 -17.17 -38.84 18.06
C SER A 253 -18.62 -39.30 17.88
N LYS A 254 -19.37 -38.74 16.93
CA LYS A 254 -20.72 -39.21 16.56
C LYS A 254 -20.68 -40.62 15.95
N ALA A 255 -19.69 -40.92 15.12
CA ALA A 255 -19.50 -42.27 14.56
C ALA A 255 -19.13 -43.30 15.65
N ALA A 256 -18.20 -42.97 16.55
CA ALA A 256 -17.80 -43.83 17.67
C ALA A 256 -18.95 -44.06 18.67
N LYS A 257 -19.78 -43.04 18.92
CA LYS A 257 -20.98 -43.18 19.76
C LYS A 257 -22.03 -44.07 19.11
N LYS A 258 -22.24 -43.96 17.79
CA LYS A 258 -23.17 -44.81 17.03
C LYS A 258 -22.70 -46.27 16.93
N GLU A 259 -21.39 -46.49 16.89
CA GLU A 259 -20.81 -47.83 16.88
C GLU A 259 -20.85 -48.51 18.26
N ARG A 260 -20.66 -47.76 19.36
CA ARG A 260 -20.86 -48.26 20.73
C ARG A 260 -22.31 -48.66 21.00
N VAL A 261 -23.27 -47.81 20.62
CA VAL A 261 -24.71 -48.12 20.78
C VAL A 261 -25.09 -49.38 19.98
N LYS A 262 -24.58 -49.53 18.75
CA LYS A 262 -24.79 -50.76 17.97
C LYS A 262 -24.20 -52.01 18.63
N LYS A 263 -23.02 -51.91 19.25
CA LYS A 263 -22.40 -53.06 19.94
C LYS A 263 -23.21 -53.46 21.18
N GLU A 264 -23.62 -52.48 21.99
CA GLU A 264 -24.46 -52.69 23.17
C GLU A 264 -25.83 -53.30 22.80
N ASP A 265 -26.47 -52.82 21.73
CA ASP A 265 -27.73 -53.38 21.23
C ASP A 265 -27.55 -54.82 20.72
N THR A 266 -26.44 -55.13 20.04
CA THR A 266 -26.17 -56.51 19.60
C THR A 266 -25.82 -57.47 20.74
N GLU A 267 -25.20 -56.98 21.80
CA GLU A 267 -24.89 -57.76 23.00
C GLU A 267 -26.16 -58.03 23.83
N ALA A 268 -27.03 -57.03 23.95
CA ALA A 268 -28.35 -57.18 24.57
C ALA A 268 -29.25 -58.16 23.79
N MET A 269 -29.23 -58.10 22.45
CA MET A 269 -29.95 -59.08 21.62
C MET A 269 -29.38 -60.50 21.76
N LYS A 270 -28.05 -60.67 21.84
CA LYS A 270 -27.45 -61.98 22.09
C LYS A 270 -27.78 -62.52 23.48
N ALA A 271 -27.75 -61.68 24.52
CA ALA A 271 -28.14 -62.06 25.87
C ALA A 271 -29.64 -62.44 25.96
N ALA A 272 -30.52 -61.75 25.24
CA ALA A 272 -31.94 -62.09 25.15
C ALA A 272 -32.18 -63.43 24.41
N VAL A 273 -31.39 -63.74 23.37
CA VAL A 273 -31.47 -65.02 22.65
C VAL A 273 -30.95 -66.18 23.51
N VAL A 274 -29.87 -65.98 24.28
CA VAL A 274 -29.35 -66.99 25.23
C VAL A 274 -30.33 -67.22 26.38
N SER A 275 -30.95 -66.16 26.90
CA SER A 275 -32.03 -66.25 27.91
C SER A 275 -33.26 -67.01 27.40
N LYS A 276 -33.59 -66.85 26.12
CA LYS A 276 -34.70 -67.57 25.48
C LYS A 276 -34.38 -69.05 25.27
N PHE A 277 -33.16 -69.38 24.81
CA PHE A 277 -32.70 -70.77 24.69
C PHE A 277 -32.50 -71.47 26.04
N ALA A 278 -32.12 -70.76 27.11
CA ALA A 278 -32.02 -71.33 28.45
C ALA A 278 -33.40 -71.68 29.05
N LYS A 279 -34.46 -70.96 28.66
CA LYS A 279 -35.84 -71.28 29.06
C LYS A 279 -36.46 -72.43 28.28
N ASP A 280 -35.98 -72.69 27.06
CA ASP A 280 -36.46 -73.80 26.23
C ASP A 280 -35.77 -75.15 26.56
N VAL A 281 -34.79 -75.17 27.48
CA VAL A 281 -34.13 -76.41 27.96
C VAL A 281 -34.66 -76.88 29.33
N GLU A 282 -35.43 -76.06 30.05
CA GLU A 282 -36.11 -76.46 31.30
C GLU A 282 -37.55 -76.97 31.06
N VAL A 283 -37.93 -77.24 29.81
CA VAL A 283 -39.22 -77.85 29.45
C VAL A 283 -38.99 -78.99 28.45
N ASP A 284 -38.25 -80.01 28.89
CA ASP A 284 -38.44 -81.43 28.50
C ASP A 284 -37.56 -82.30 29.42
N GLU A 285 -38.24 -83.03 30.32
CA GLU A 285 -37.78 -84.12 31.22
C GLU A 285 -36.72 -83.87 32.31
#